data_AF-A0A961H5X4-F1
#
_entry.id   AF-A0A961H5X4-F1
#
_cell.length_a   1.000
_cell.length_b   1.000
_cell.length_c   1.000
_cell.angle_alpha   90.00
_cell.angle_beta   90.00
_cell.angle_gamma   90.00
#
_symmetry.space_group_name_H-M   'P 1'
#
loop_
_entity.id
_entity.type
_entity.pdbx_description
1 polymer ?
#
loop_
_entity_poly.entity_id
_entity_poly.type
_entity_poly.pdbx_seq_one_letter_code
_entity_poly.pdbx_strand_id
1 'polypeptide(L)'
;MPGLDGLRGVLVLGILAYHLGFAPAMFATVDGFFALSGFLITGLLLDRTPSNVTELTTWWGWRIRRLVPAVSVLVLTVVVVFASTSGIARDGFATMTWWANWNQIFNGTSYWAPQPSPLRHAWTLSIEEQSAAAALESARAALEAASTEPPTTESPATESPTPAPLDTAAPDTTAAPRHRCA
;
A
#
# COMPACT_ATOMS: atom_id res chain seq x y z
N MET A 1 -0.11 -3.09 -11.14
CA MET A 1 -1.29 -3.04 -12.05
C MET A 1 -1.21 -1.77 -12.92
N PRO A 2 -0.60 -1.81 -14.12
CA PRO A 2 -0.30 -0.61 -14.91
C PRO A 2 -1.52 0.24 -15.29
N GLY A 3 -2.68 -0.39 -15.54
CA GLY A 3 -3.90 0.33 -15.90
C GLY A 3 -4.43 1.27 -14.80
N LEU A 4 -4.20 0.93 -13.53
CA LEU A 4 -4.62 1.75 -12.39
C LEU A 4 -3.67 2.92 -12.15
N ASP A 5 -2.37 2.77 -12.45
CA ASP A 5 -1.44 3.90 -12.45
C ASP A 5 -1.81 4.93 -13.54
N GLY A 6 -2.28 4.47 -14.71
CA GLY A 6 -2.83 5.34 -15.77
C GLY A 6 -4.08 6.11 -15.31
N LEU A 7 -4.98 5.45 -14.59
CA LEU A 7 -6.17 6.10 -14.02
C LEU A 7 -5.79 7.19 -13.01
N ARG A 8 -4.74 6.98 -12.20
CA ARG A 8 -4.21 8.02 -11.30
C ARG A 8 -3.75 9.24 -12.08
N GLY A 9 -3.07 9.03 -13.21
CA GLY A 9 -2.69 10.10 -14.13
C GLY A 9 -3.89 10.89 -14.68
N VAL A 10 -4.96 10.18 -15.08
CA VAL A 10 -6.21 10.82 -15.55
C VAL A 10 -6.86 11.67 -14.45
N LEU A 11 -6.89 11.17 -13.21
CA LEU A 11 -7.42 11.93 -12.07
C LEU A 11 -6.60 13.20 -11.81
N VAL A 12 -5.26 13.12 -11.88
CA VAL A 12 -4.38 14.29 -11.76
C VAL A 12 -4.64 15.31 -12.86
N LEU A 13 -4.81 14.87 -14.11
CA LEU A 13 -5.18 15.78 -15.21
C LEU A 13 -6.51 16.47 -14.95
N GLY A 14 -7.48 15.76 -14.36
CA GLY A 14 -8.75 16.33 -13.92
C GLY A 14 -8.60 17.41 -12.85
N ILE A 15 -7.74 17.18 -11.85
CA ILE A 15 -7.42 18.16 -10.82
C ILE A 15 -6.77 19.41 -11.45
N LEU A 16 -5.84 19.24 -12.40
CA LEU A 16 -5.23 20.36 -13.12
C LEU A 16 -6.28 21.13 -13.93
N ALA A 17 -7.14 20.44 -14.68
CA ALA A 17 -8.19 21.06 -15.48
C ALA A 17 -9.17 21.89 -14.63
N TYR A 18 -9.51 21.40 -13.42
CA TYR A 18 -10.29 22.17 -12.45
C TYR A 18 -9.57 23.47 -12.05
N HIS A 19 -8.29 23.41 -11.70
CA HIS A 19 -7.52 24.57 -11.25
C HIS A 19 -7.24 25.60 -12.35
N LEU A 20 -7.14 25.15 -13.60
CA LEU A 20 -6.98 26.02 -14.77
C LEU A 20 -8.31 26.62 -15.25
N GLY A 21 -9.43 26.26 -14.63
CA GLY A 21 -10.77 26.77 -14.99
C GLY A 21 -11.42 26.07 -16.18
N PHE A 22 -10.84 24.99 -16.70
CA PHE A 22 -11.40 24.21 -17.82
C PHE A 22 -12.53 23.28 -17.39
N ALA A 23 -12.56 22.86 -16.12
CA ALA A 23 -13.53 21.87 -15.65
C ALA A 23 -13.98 22.12 -14.18
N PRO A 24 -14.84 23.13 -13.94
CA PRO A 24 -15.27 23.50 -12.58
C PRO A 24 -16.05 22.41 -11.82
N ALA A 25 -16.57 21.40 -12.52
CA ALA A 25 -17.27 20.26 -11.92
C ALA A 25 -16.35 19.13 -11.43
N MET A 26 -15.04 19.17 -11.69
CA MET A 26 -14.12 18.05 -11.41
C MET A 26 -13.55 18.04 -9.98
N PHE A 27 -14.14 18.75 -9.01
CA PHE A 27 -13.61 18.78 -7.64
C PHE A 27 -13.53 17.37 -6.99
N ALA A 28 -14.49 16.49 -7.29
CA ALA A 28 -14.58 15.13 -6.75
C ALA A 28 -13.45 14.19 -7.23
N THR A 29 -12.61 14.62 -8.18
CA THR A 29 -11.45 13.80 -8.64
C THR A 29 -10.38 13.62 -7.56
N VAL A 30 -10.34 14.52 -6.57
CA VAL A 30 -9.40 14.45 -5.44
C VAL A 30 -9.69 13.23 -4.57
N ASP A 31 -10.97 12.96 -4.26
CA ASP A 31 -11.36 11.80 -3.45
C ASP A 31 -11.02 10.48 -4.15
N GLY A 32 -11.29 10.42 -5.46
CA GLY A 32 -10.92 9.28 -6.29
C GLY A 32 -9.40 9.06 -6.35
N PHE A 33 -8.61 10.14 -6.40
CA PHE A 33 -7.14 10.04 -6.38
C PHE A 33 -6.66 9.41 -5.07
N PHE A 34 -7.17 9.88 -3.92
CA PHE A 34 -6.77 9.34 -2.63
C PHE A 34 -7.19 7.88 -2.44
N ALA A 35 -8.43 7.54 -2.80
CA ALA A 35 -8.92 6.16 -2.72
C ALA A 35 -8.06 5.21 -3.58
N LEU A 36 -7.71 5.63 -4.79
CA LEU A 36 -6.88 4.85 -5.71
C LEU A 36 -5.43 4.73 -5.23
N SER A 37 -4.84 5.81 -4.70
CA SER A 37 -3.49 5.77 -4.12
C SER A 37 -3.42 4.83 -2.92
N GLY A 38 -4.40 4.87 -2.02
CA GLY A 38 -4.50 3.92 -0.90
C GLY A 38 -4.63 2.48 -1.38
N PHE A 39 -5.53 2.22 -2.33
CA PHE A 39 -5.70 0.89 -2.93
C PHE A 39 -4.40 0.35 -3.55
N LEU A 40 -3.68 1.17 -4.32
CA LEU A 40 -2.44 0.76 -4.97
C LEU A 40 -1.31 0.50 -3.99
N ILE A 41 -1.18 1.32 -2.94
CA ILE A 41 -0.16 1.14 -1.91
C ILE A 41 -0.41 -0.16 -1.16
N THR A 42 -1.64 -0.42 -0.74
CA THR A 42 -2.01 -1.69 -0.09
C THR A 42 -1.85 -2.88 -1.04
N GLY A 43 -2.23 -2.74 -2.31
CA GLY A 43 -2.05 -3.78 -3.32
C GLY A 43 -0.58 -4.13 -3.55
N LEU A 44 0.30 -3.13 -3.65
CA LEU A 44 1.76 -3.34 -3.75
C LEU A 44 2.32 -4.02 -2.51
N LEU A 45 1.76 -3.75 -1.34
CA LEU A 45 2.17 -4.35 -0.08
C LEU A 45 1.78 -5.83 -0.01
N LEU A 46 0.59 -6.18 -0.49
CA LEU A 46 0.11 -7.56 -0.58
C LEU A 46 0.90 -8.37 -1.63
N ASP A 47 1.18 -7.77 -2.79
CA ASP A 47 1.91 -8.40 -3.90
C ASP A 47 3.35 -8.79 -3.51
N ARG A 48 3.97 -8.00 -2.63
CA ARG A 48 5.33 -8.24 -2.12
C ARG A 48 5.37 -9.03 -0.82
N THR A 49 4.20 -9.35 -0.25
CA THR A 49 3.95 -10.10 1.00
C THR A 49 5.19 -10.20 1.89
N PRO A 50 5.60 -9.10 2.56
CA PRO A 50 6.82 -9.10 3.36
C PRO A 50 6.71 -10.17 4.44
N SER A 51 7.75 -10.99 4.58
CA SER A 51 7.75 -12.12 5.53
C SER A 51 8.02 -11.68 6.96
N ASN A 52 8.56 -10.48 7.14
CA ASN A 52 8.95 -9.91 8.42
C ASN A 52 9.00 -8.37 8.38
N VAL A 53 9.08 -7.75 9.55
CA VAL A 53 9.11 -6.28 9.71
C VAL A 53 10.33 -5.62 9.03
N THR A 54 11.44 -6.33 8.88
CA THR A 54 12.66 -5.80 8.25
C THR A 54 12.47 -5.61 6.74
N GLU A 55 11.82 -6.56 6.07
CA GLU A 55 11.47 -6.45 4.65
C GLU A 55 10.46 -5.30 4.42
N LEU A 56 9.48 -5.18 5.31
CA LEU A 56 8.48 -4.12 5.31
C LEU A 56 9.11 -2.72 5.42
N THR A 57 10.01 -2.53 6.39
CA THR A 57 10.73 -1.27 6.60
C THR A 57 11.72 -0.97 5.46
N THR A 58 12.34 -2.01 4.88
CA THR A 58 13.21 -1.87 3.70
C THR A 58 12.41 -1.33 2.52
N TRP A 59 11.26 -1.94 2.21
CA TRP A 59 10.36 -1.50 1.15
C TRP A 59 9.94 -0.04 1.33
N TRP A 60 9.54 0.34 2.55
CA TRP A 60 9.19 1.72 2.89
C TRP A 60 10.36 2.69 2.70
N GLY A 61 11.58 2.26 3.08
CA GLY A 61 12.81 3.04 2.90
C GLY A 61 13.12 3.39 1.44
N TRP A 62 12.79 2.51 0.48
CA TRP A 62 12.92 2.82 -0.96
C TRP A 62 11.96 3.92 -1.39
N ARG A 63 10.73 3.90 -0.88
CA ARG A 63 9.70 4.91 -1.17
C ARG A 63 10.15 6.28 -0.66
N ILE A 64 10.60 6.37 0.59
CA ILE A 64 11.12 7.62 1.16
C ILE A 64 12.31 8.15 0.36
N ARG A 65 13.30 7.29 0.03
CA ARG A 65 14.48 7.70 -0.76
C ARG A 65 14.14 8.23 -2.14
N ARG A 66 13.02 7.81 -2.72
CA ARG A 66 12.51 8.32 -4.00
C ARG A 66 11.84 9.68 -3.88
N LEU A 67 11.11 9.94 -2.79
CA LEU A 67 10.28 11.14 -2.63
C LEU A 67 11.04 12.31 -2.00
N VAL A 68 11.87 12.04 -0.99
CA VAL A 68 12.58 13.07 -0.22
C VAL A 68 13.43 14.00 -1.09
N PRO A 69 14.19 13.54 -2.10
CA PRO A 69 15.01 14.44 -2.91
C PRO A 69 14.18 15.48 -3.67
N ALA A 70 13.06 15.04 -4.28
CA ALA A 70 12.19 15.92 -5.06
C ALA A 70 11.52 16.98 -4.17
N VAL A 71 11.01 16.58 -3.01
CA VAL A 71 10.43 17.51 -2.04
C VAL A 71 11.48 18.42 -1.42
N SER A 72 12.70 17.91 -1.23
CA SER A 72 13.84 18.70 -0.76
C SER A 72 14.13 19.88 -1.68
N VAL A 73 14.29 19.57 -2.96
CA VAL A 73 14.54 20.60 -3.98
C VAL A 73 13.36 21.57 -4.08
N LEU A 74 12.12 21.06 -4.08
CA LEU A 74 10.92 21.90 -4.15
C LEU A 74 10.86 22.91 -3.00
N VAL A 75 10.94 22.44 -1.75
CA VAL A 75 10.84 23.31 -0.58
C VAL A 75 12.00 24.29 -0.52
N LEU A 76 13.23 23.84 -0.76
CA LEU A 76 14.40 24.73 -0.79
C LEU A 76 14.22 25.84 -1.83
N THR A 77 13.78 25.47 -3.03
CA THR A 77 13.52 26.43 -4.12
C THR A 77 12.45 27.43 -3.72
N VAL A 78 11.32 26.96 -3.19
CA VAL A 78 10.21 27.82 -2.81
C VAL A 78 10.57 28.75 -1.64
N VAL A 79 11.25 28.24 -0.61
CA VAL A 79 11.68 29.05 0.53
C VAL A 79 12.67 30.13 0.11
N VAL A 80 13.59 29.83 -0.82
CA VAL A 80 14.55 30.82 -1.35
C VAL A 80 13.85 31.87 -2.21
N VAL A 81 13.01 31.44 -3.16
CA VAL A 81 12.33 32.36 -4.11
C VAL A 81 11.31 33.25 -3.39
N PHE A 82 10.61 32.72 -2.39
CA PHE A 82 9.56 33.42 -1.65
C PHE A 82 10.01 33.84 -0.24
N ALA A 83 11.31 34.08 -0.02
CA ALA A 83 11.88 34.36 1.30
C ALA A 83 11.25 35.56 2.02
N SER A 84 10.70 36.53 1.28
CA SER A 84 10.00 37.70 1.84
C SER A 84 8.55 37.43 2.22
N THR A 85 7.98 36.28 1.86
CA THR A 85 6.60 35.91 2.17
C THR A 85 6.50 35.40 3.61
N SER A 86 5.68 36.06 4.42
CA SER A 86 5.44 35.65 5.81
C SER A 86 4.94 34.21 5.88
N GLY A 87 5.48 33.43 6.81
CA GLY A 87 5.08 32.03 7.04
C GLY A 87 5.69 31.01 6.08
N ILE A 88 6.44 31.41 5.04
CA ILE A 88 6.97 30.47 4.03
C ILE A 88 7.89 29.41 4.62
N ALA A 89 8.73 29.77 5.59
CA ALA A 89 9.64 28.84 6.25
C ALA A 89 8.88 27.80 7.08
N ARG A 90 7.79 28.21 7.74
CA ARG A 90 6.91 27.32 8.50
C ARG A 90 6.20 26.36 7.55
N ASP A 91 5.67 26.86 6.43
CA ASP A 91 4.99 26.01 5.43
C ASP A 91 5.98 25.03 4.77
N GLY A 92 7.22 25.47 4.54
CA GLY A 92 8.32 24.62 4.08
C GLY A 92 8.64 23.51 5.07
N PHE A 93 8.79 23.85 6.35
CA PHE A 93 9.01 22.88 7.42
C PHE A 93 7.85 21.89 7.54
N ALA A 94 6.60 22.37 7.50
CA ALA A 94 5.42 21.52 7.54
C ALA A 94 5.35 20.59 6.31
N THR A 95 5.77 21.06 5.13
CA THR A 95 5.85 20.23 3.92
C THR A 95 6.91 19.14 4.05
N MET A 96 8.10 19.47 4.57
CA MET A 96 9.18 18.50 4.79
C MET A 96 8.84 17.39 5.77
N THR A 97 8.01 17.71 6.77
CA THR A 97 7.61 16.79 7.83
C THR A 97 6.28 16.08 7.53
N TRP A 98 5.74 16.22 6.31
CA TRP A 98 4.45 15.68 5.91
C TRP A 98 3.28 16.11 6.82
N TRP A 99 3.38 17.34 7.33
CA TRP A 99 2.45 17.98 8.26
C TRP A 99 1.70 19.17 7.64
N ALA A 100 1.80 19.38 6.33
CA ALA A 100 1.29 20.58 5.68
C ALA A 100 -0.23 20.75 5.86
N ASN A 101 -1.00 19.66 5.87
CA ASN A 101 -2.45 19.69 6.10
C ASN A 101 -2.78 20.21 7.50
N TRP A 102 -2.08 19.74 8.53
CA TRP A 102 -2.29 20.16 9.92
C TRP A 102 -1.83 21.59 10.16
N ASN A 103 -0.70 21.99 9.57
CA ASN A 103 -0.28 23.38 9.57
C ASN A 103 -1.37 24.29 8.98
N GLN A 104 -2.06 23.88 7.92
CA GLN A 104 -3.16 24.66 7.37
C GLN A 104 -4.35 24.76 8.34
N ILE A 105 -4.73 23.65 8.97
CA ILE A 105 -5.82 23.60 9.97
C ILE A 105 -5.52 24.52 11.16
N PHE A 106 -4.34 24.40 11.77
CA PHE A 106 -4.00 25.17 12.97
C PHE A 106 -3.79 26.66 12.72
N ASN A 107 -3.37 27.04 11.52
CA ASN A 107 -3.24 28.45 11.13
C ASN A 107 -4.55 29.04 10.56
N GLY A 108 -5.64 28.28 10.53
CA GLY A 108 -6.92 28.75 10.00
C GLY A 108 -6.89 29.10 8.52
N THR A 109 -5.92 28.59 7.76
CA THR A 109 -5.81 28.85 6.33
C THR A 109 -6.70 27.89 5.56
N SER A 110 -7.72 28.42 4.89
CA SER A 110 -8.53 27.64 3.96
C SER A 110 -7.77 27.37 2.67
N TYR A 111 -8.00 26.22 2.06
CA TYR A 111 -7.55 25.93 0.71
C TYR A 111 -7.98 27.01 -0.28
N TRP A 112 -9.17 27.59 -0.08
CA TRP A 112 -9.75 28.61 -0.94
C TRP A 112 -9.31 30.04 -0.59
N ALA A 113 -8.31 30.21 0.27
CA ALA A 113 -7.82 31.53 0.66
C ALA A 113 -7.28 32.31 -0.56
N PRO A 114 -7.56 33.63 -0.66
CA PRO A 114 -7.23 34.45 -1.83
C PRO A 114 -5.72 34.73 -1.99
N GLN A 115 -4.93 34.58 -0.93
CA GLN A 115 -3.46 34.76 -0.94
C GLN A 115 -2.81 33.45 -0.46
N PRO A 116 -2.87 32.37 -1.26
CA PRO A 116 -2.41 31.07 -0.81
C PRO A 116 -0.88 31.01 -0.76
N SER A 117 -0.36 30.27 0.21
CA SER A 117 1.04 29.85 0.21
C SER A 117 1.38 29.13 -1.10
N PRO A 118 2.56 29.35 -1.69
CA PRO A 118 3.01 28.58 -2.85
C PRO A 118 3.07 27.07 -2.57
N LEU A 119 3.20 26.68 -1.30
CA LEU A 119 3.18 25.28 -0.85
C LEU A 119 1.79 24.78 -0.48
N ARG A 120 0.70 25.53 -0.76
CA ARG A 120 -0.67 25.15 -0.39
C ARG A 120 -0.98 23.71 -0.78
N HIS A 121 -0.65 23.31 -2.00
CA HIS A 121 -1.00 21.99 -2.53
C HIS A 121 -0.23 20.83 -1.89
N ALA A 122 0.81 21.10 -1.08
CA ALA A 122 1.56 20.06 -0.38
C ALA A 122 0.74 19.33 0.71
N TRP A 123 -0.46 19.82 1.03
CA TRP A 123 -1.38 19.10 1.92
C TRP A 123 -1.77 17.73 1.35
N THR A 124 -1.97 17.62 0.04
CA THR A 124 -2.38 16.33 -0.57
C THR A 124 -1.26 15.31 -0.46
N LEU A 125 -0.03 15.75 -0.71
CA LEU A 125 1.17 14.94 -0.55
C LEU A 125 1.34 14.47 0.90
N SER A 126 1.12 15.37 1.88
CA SER A 126 1.15 15.02 3.30
C SER A 126 0.13 13.93 3.66
N ILE A 127 -1.10 14.03 3.15
CA ILE A 127 -2.15 13.02 3.35
C ILE A 127 -1.79 11.69 2.67
N GLU A 128 -1.22 11.71 1.48
CA GLU A 128 -0.77 10.49 0.79
C GLU A 128 0.30 9.76 1.60
N GLU A 129 1.28 10.49 2.14
CA GLU A 129 2.31 9.93 3.03
C GLU A 129 1.72 9.36 4.32
N GLN A 130 0.78 10.07 4.95
CA GLN A 130 0.08 9.60 6.16
C GLN A 130 -0.74 8.33 5.89
N SER A 131 -1.44 8.27 4.76
CA SER A 131 -2.22 7.09 4.34
C SER A 131 -1.31 5.88 4.14
N ALA A 132 -0.15 6.10 3.54
CA ALA A 132 0.84 5.07 3.29
C ALA A 132 1.52 4.58 4.58
N ALA A 133 1.81 5.49 5.52
CA ALA A 133 2.30 5.14 6.85
C ALA A 133 1.28 4.32 7.66
N ALA A 134 -0.02 4.65 7.55
CA ALA A 134 -1.08 3.86 8.19
C ALA A 134 -1.19 2.43 7.62
N ALA A 135 -1.02 2.27 6.31
CA ALA A 135 -0.97 0.95 5.68
C ALA A 135 0.25 0.13 6.15
N LEU A 136 1.41 0.78 6.31
CA LEU A 136 2.63 0.16 6.84
C LEU A 136 2.42 -0.36 8.27
N GLU A 137 1.84 0.45 9.14
CA GLU A 137 1.59 0.08 10.54
C GLU A 137 0.60 -1.09 10.63
N SER A 138 -0.45 -1.08 9.80
CA SER A 138 -1.42 -2.17 9.73
C SER A 138 -0.76 -3.49 9.32
N ALA A 139 0.15 -3.46 8.34
CA ALA A 139 0.88 -4.65 7.90
C ALA A 139 1.90 -5.13 8.95
N ARG A 140 2.56 -4.20 9.65
CA ARG A 140 3.46 -4.52 10.75
C ARG A 140 2.70 -5.28 11.85
N ALA A 141 1.56 -4.75 12.29
CA ALA A 141 0.73 -5.38 13.31
C ALA A 141 0.29 -6.79 12.89
N ALA A 142 -0.06 -7.00 11.61
CA ALA A 142 -0.40 -8.32 11.09
C ALA A 142 0.78 -9.32 11.14
N LEU A 143 2.00 -8.87 10.82
CA LEU A 143 3.20 -9.71 10.88
C LEU A 143 3.58 -10.07 12.33
N GLU A 144 3.46 -9.11 13.24
CA GLU A 144 3.69 -9.34 14.67
C GLU A 144 2.68 -10.36 15.21
N ALA A 145 1.39 -10.23 14.87
CA ALA A 145 0.37 -11.19 15.27
C ALA A 145 0.62 -12.61 14.75
N ALA A 146 1.03 -12.75 13.47
CA ALA A 146 1.39 -14.04 12.88
C ALA A 146 2.61 -14.69 13.55
N SER A 147 3.56 -13.89 14.04
CA SER A 147 4.75 -14.40 14.73
C SER A 147 4.49 -14.91 16.15
N THR A 148 3.38 -14.49 16.76
CA THR A 148 2.96 -14.90 18.11
C THR A 148 2.09 -16.16 18.15
N GLU A 149 1.59 -16.64 17.01
CA GLU A 149 0.81 -17.87 16.97
C GLU A 149 1.73 -19.06 17.27
N PRO A 150 1.52 -19.84 18.36
CA PRO A 150 2.35 -20.99 18.65
C PRO A 150 2.26 -21.98 17.49
N PRO A 151 3.35 -22.71 17.16
CA PRO A 151 3.28 -23.71 16.10
C PRO A 151 2.11 -24.62 16.41
N THR A 152 1.20 -24.77 15.45
CA THR A 152 0.09 -25.72 15.55
C THR A 152 0.68 -27.02 16.04
N THR A 153 0.38 -27.40 17.28
CA THR A 153 0.59 -28.77 17.71
C THR A 153 -0.21 -29.57 16.71
N GLU A 154 0.47 -30.20 15.75
CA GLU A 154 -0.10 -31.25 14.92
C GLU A 154 -0.91 -32.11 15.90
N SER A 155 -2.23 -32.08 15.76
CA SER A 155 -3.08 -33.02 16.46
C SER A 155 -2.51 -34.38 16.10
N PRO A 156 -2.06 -35.20 17.07
CA PRO A 156 -1.45 -36.48 16.76
C PRO A 156 -2.47 -37.20 15.89
N ALA A 157 -2.05 -37.48 14.65
CA ALA A 157 -2.85 -38.13 13.64
C ALA A 157 -3.64 -39.23 14.34
N THR A 158 -4.96 -39.19 14.20
CA THR A 158 -5.82 -40.27 14.66
C THR A 158 -5.32 -41.53 13.97
N GLU A 159 -4.51 -42.30 14.69
CA GLU A 159 -3.99 -43.59 14.27
C GLU A 159 -5.24 -44.44 14.00
N SER A 160 -5.55 -44.59 12.72
CA SER A 160 -6.65 -45.44 12.30
C SER A 160 -6.30 -46.86 12.74
N PRO A 161 -7.16 -47.57 13.48
CA PRO A 161 -6.81 -48.89 13.99
C PRO A 161 -6.49 -49.82 12.83
N THR A 162 -5.29 -50.40 12.88
CA THR A 162 -4.82 -51.48 12.00
C THR A 162 -5.93 -52.54 11.85
N PRO A 163 -6.40 -52.85 10.62
CA PRO A 163 -7.35 -53.94 10.45
C PRO A 163 -6.67 -55.27 10.80
N ALA A 164 -7.37 -56.07 11.62
CA ALA A 164 -6.94 -57.40 12.05
C ALA A 164 -6.59 -58.30 10.85
N PRO A 165 -5.68 -59.28 11.00
CA PRO A 165 -5.26 -60.12 9.88
C PRO A 165 -6.44 -60.97 9.40
N LEU A 166 -6.81 -60.83 8.13
CA LEU A 166 -7.69 -61.78 7.46
C LEU A 166 -6.89 -63.05 7.16
N ASP A 167 -7.12 -64.07 7.97
CA ASP A 167 -6.67 -65.44 7.72
C ASP A 167 -7.31 -65.93 6.41
N THR A 168 -6.53 -65.92 5.33
CA THR A 168 -6.94 -66.41 4.02
C THR A 168 -6.08 -67.63 3.70
N ALA A 169 -6.58 -68.78 4.13
CA ALA A 169 -6.16 -70.08 3.62
C ALA A 169 -6.39 -70.11 2.10
N ALA A 170 -5.30 -70.29 1.35
CA ALA A 170 -5.34 -70.57 -0.07
C ALA A 170 -5.81 -72.01 -0.32
N PRO A 171 -6.60 -72.26 -1.38
CA PRO A 171 -6.55 -73.53 -2.07
C PRO A 171 -5.97 -73.41 -3.48
N ASP A 172 -5.19 -74.45 -3.78
CA ASP A 172 -4.41 -74.76 -4.97
C ASP A 172 -5.01 -74.37 -6.33
N THR A 173 -4.13 -73.81 -7.15
CA THR A 173 -4.33 -73.63 -8.59
C THR A 173 -4.10 -74.95 -9.31
N THR A 174 -5.18 -75.56 -9.83
CA THR A 174 -5.08 -76.66 -10.80
C THR A 174 -5.50 -76.19 -12.18
N ALA A 175 -4.47 -76.04 -13.02
CA ALA A 175 -4.33 -76.20 -14.47
C ALA A 175 -5.56 -76.27 -15.44
N ALA A 176 -5.32 -75.62 -16.60
CA ALA A 176 -5.62 -76.02 -18.00
C ALA A 176 -6.89 -75.43 -18.70
N PRO A 177 -6.95 -75.42 -20.05
CA PRO A 177 -5.92 -75.08 -21.04
C PRO A 177 -6.38 -74.00 -22.05
N ARG A 178 -5.41 -73.41 -22.76
CA ARG A 178 -5.61 -72.41 -23.82
C ARG A 178 -6.18 -73.05 -25.09
N HIS A 179 -7.35 -72.59 -25.54
CA HIS A 179 -7.81 -72.80 -26.91
C HIS A 179 -7.31 -71.69 -27.84
N ARG A 180 -6.68 -72.13 -28.93
CA ARG A 180 -6.32 -71.38 -30.13
C ARG A 180 -7.50 -71.34 -31.12
N CYS A 181 -7.35 -70.45 -32.12
CA CYS A 181 -8.03 -70.37 -33.43
C CYS A 181 -9.32 -69.54 -33.41
N ALA A 182 -9.61 -68.66 -34.39
CA ALA A 182 -8.98 -68.34 -35.67
C ALA A 182 -9.23 -66.86 -36.01
#